data_AF-A0A8T1YIQ1-F1
#
_entry.id   AF-A0A8T1YIQ1-F1
#
_cell.length_a   1.000
_cell.length_b   1.000
_cell.length_c   1.000
_cell.angle_alpha   90.00
_cell.angle_beta   90.00
_cell.angle_gamma   90.00
#
_symmetry.space_group_name_H-M   'P 1'
#
loop_
_entity.id
_entity.type
_entity.pdbx_description
1 polymer ?
#
loop_
_entity_poly.entity_id
_entity_poly.type
_entity_poly.pdbx_seq_one_letter_code
_entity_poly.pdbx_strand_id
1 'polypeptide(L)'
;MRGLHHLKRISIVRSLFSFSNTTSPGALTTRRSLYSVSRLLSSTPYAAGGCCRETPPLQSPWSAVQRRGVKVNAIQLRAGNVIERTGRTFRVVEAEHKQQGRGGASIQVELRDVDTGNKLNLRFGSEESVEKVFVEEKSFTCLYAEGDTAFLIEPNTFEQVEVPLDIFGKAAVYLKEEMKVQLQLYDGRALSASIPKHITCTVVETQDPMKGLTSAPRYKRALLDNGSTIQVPSYLEAGEKIVINTEDDSFVKRDNK
;
A
#
# COMPACT_ATOMS: atom_id res chain seq x y z
N MET A 1 22.32 -31.45 -50.00
CA MET A 1 21.31 -32.52 -50.19
C MET A 1 21.41 -33.50 -49.02
N ARG A 2 20.27 -33.84 -48.40
CA ARG A 2 20.04 -34.85 -47.33
C ARG A 2 20.60 -34.43 -45.97
N GLY A 3 19.78 -34.04 -44.98
CA GLY A 3 18.83 -34.88 -44.20
C GLY A 3 19.54 -35.19 -42.87
N LEU A 4 18.99 -35.07 -41.66
CA LEU A 4 17.66 -35.44 -41.21
C LEU A 4 17.44 -34.81 -39.82
N HIS A 5 16.20 -34.42 -39.55
CA HIS A 5 15.72 -33.90 -38.26
C HIS A 5 15.80 -34.97 -37.15
N HIS A 6 16.14 -34.55 -35.92
CA HIS A 6 15.83 -35.34 -34.73
C HIS A 6 15.15 -34.47 -33.67
N LEU A 7 13.82 -34.46 -33.76
CA LEU A 7 12.90 -34.02 -32.71
C LEU A 7 12.76 -35.18 -31.72
N LYS A 8 13.08 -34.96 -30.43
CA LYS A 8 12.61 -35.82 -29.35
C LYS A 8 11.55 -35.09 -28.52
N ARG A 9 10.34 -35.62 -28.61
CA ARG A 9 9.13 -35.30 -27.87
C ARG A 9 9.25 -35.72 -26.39
N ILE A 10 8.71 -34.87 -25.52
CA ILE A 10 7.68 -35.14 -24.51
C ILE A 10 7.92 -36.31 -23.54
N SER A 11 8.01 -35.98 -22.25
CA SER A 11 7.40 -36.77 -21.18
C SER A 11 6.89 -35.85 -20.07
N ILE A 12 5.58 -35.61 -20.11
CA ILE A 12 4.77 -35.03 -19.03
C ILE A 12 4.54 -36.13 -18.00
N VAL A 13 4.89 -35.91 -16.73
CA VAL A 13 4.40 -36.73 -15.62
C VAL A 13 3.61 -35.82 -14.68
N ARG A 14 2.32 -36.10 -14.67
CA ARG A 14 1.22 -35.43 -13.97
C ARG A 14 1.00 -36.20 -12.67
N SER A 15 1.50 -35.71 -11.53
CA SER A 15 1.22 -36.33 -10.23
C SER A 15 -0.13 -35.84 -9.70
N LEU A 16 -1.12 -36.73 -9.80
CA LEU A 16 -2.39 -36.67 -9.07
C LEU A 16 -2.11 -36.99 -7.60
N PHE A 17 -2.23 -35.99 -6.72
CA PHE A 17 -2.37 -36.25 -5.29
C PHE A 17 -3.83 -35.95 -4.90
N SER A 18 -4.59 -37.03 -4.77
CA SER A 18 -5.90 -37.03 -4.13
C SER A 18 -5.68 -37.13 -2.62
N PHE A 19 -6.24 -36.19 -1.86
CA PHE A 19 -6.49 -36.41 -0.44
C PHE A 19 -7.99 -36.28 -0.18
N SER A 20 -8.51 -37.39 0.35
CA SER A 20 -9.88 -37.66 0.71
C SER A 20 -10.34 -36.81 1.89
N ASN A 21 -11.50 -36.17 1.73
CA ASN A 21 -12.30 -35.65 2.83
C ASN A 21 -12.80 -36.81 3.71
N THR A 22 -12.46 -36.77 5.00
CA THR A 22 -13.12 -37.60 6.04
C THR A 22 -14.15 -36.77 6.79
N THR A 23 -15.41 -37.11 6.52
CA THR A 23 -16.61 -36.82 7.28
C THR A 23 -16.51 -37.33 8.72
N SER A 24 -16.94 -36.52 9.69
CA SER A 24 -17.38 -36.98 11.01
C SER A 24 -18.82 -36.51 11.28
N PRO A 25 -19.73 -37.39 11.74
CA PRO A 25 -21.07 -37.02 12.19
C PRO A 25 -21.25 -37.22 13.71
N GLY A 26 -22.10 -36.39 14.32
CA GLY A 26 -22.66 -36.57 15.67
C GLY A 26 -23.25 -35.24 16.16
N ALA A 27 -24.56 -34.98 16.05
CA ALA A 27 -25.66 -35.48 16.91
C ALA A 27 -25.35 -35.26 18.41
N LEU A 28 -26.18 -34.69 19.28
CA LEU A 28 -27.58 -34.26 19.32
C LEU A 28 -27.75 -33.58 20.70
N THR A 29 -28.93 -33.00 20.95
CA THR A 29 -29.59 -32.93 22.27
C THR A 29 -29.37 -31.70 23.18
N THR A 30 -30.37 -30.79 23.06
CA THR A 30 -31.30 -30.39 24.14
C THR A 30 -30.74 -29.81 25.45
N ARG A 31 -31.04 -28.53 25.70
CA ARG A 31 -31.98 -28.15 26.79
C ARG A 31 -32.44 -26.70 26.67
N ARG A 32 -33.73 -26.55 26.37
CA ARG A 32 -34.53 -25.39 26.76
C ARG A 32 -34.54 -25.31 28.29
N SER A 33 -34.34 -24.13 28.84
CA SER A 33 -34.73 -23.84 30.22
C SER A 33 -35.59 -22.58 30.23
N LEU A 34 -36.89 -22.83 30.35
CA LEU A 34 -37.92 -21.85 30.66
C LEU A 34 -38.04 -21.77 32.18
N TYR A 35 -37.86 -20.57 32.72
CA TYR A 35 -38.47 -20.12 33.97
C TYR A 35 -39.00 -18.72 33.61
N SER A 36 -40.30 -18.42 33.44
CA SER A 36 -41.48 -18.69 34.27
C SER A 36 -41.25 -18.35 35.73
N VAL A 37 -41.44 -17.08 36.10
CA VAL A 37 -42.40 -16.73 37.16
C VAL A 37 -43.11 -15.43 36.79
N SER A 38 -44.42 -15.58 36.70
CA SER A 38 -45.47 -14.61 36.45
C SER A 38 -45.84 -13.76 37.67
N ARG A 39 -46.65 -12.72 37.40
CA ARG A 39 -47.67 -12.05 38.27
C ARG A 39 -47.21 -10.79 39.02
N LEU A 40 -47.98 -9.70 39.13
CA LEU A 40 -49.30 -9.29 38.60
C LEU A 40 -49.43 -7.76 38.75
N LEU A 41 -50.09 -7.14 37.76
CA LEU A 41 -51.08 -6.05 37.80
C LEU A 41 -51.07 -5.00 38.94
N SER A 42 -51.02 -3.74 38.52
CA SER A 42 -52.00 -2.68 38.86
C SER A 42 -51.79 -1.50 37.89
N SER A 43 -52.66 -1.26 36.90
CA SER A 43 -53.77 -0.27 36.92
C SER A 43 -53.27 1.14 37.31
N THR A 44 -53.34 2.22 36.51
CA THR A 44 -54.39 2.74 35.62
C THR A 44 -53.81 3.85 34.71
N PRO A 45 -54.53 4.31 33.67
CA PRO A 45 -54.03 5.19 32.62
C PRO A 45 -54.18 6.67 32.96
N TYR A 46 -53.30 7.52 32.41
CA TYR A 46 -53.63 8.91 32.15
C TYR A 46 -52.96 9.37 30.85
N ALA A 47 -53.78 9.59 29.84
CA ALA A 47 -53.39 10.24 28.61
C ALA A 47 -53.32 11.75 28.84
N ALA A 48 -52.14 12.31 28.65
CA ALA A 48 -51.92 13.71 28.28
C ALA A 48 -50.58 13.69 27.52
N GLY A 49 -50.56 13.83 26.20
CA GLY A 49 -50.82 15.12 25.58
C GLY A 49 -49.55 15.96 25.69
N GLY A 50 -48.52 15.62 24.92
CA GLY A 50 -47.22 16.29 24.96
C GLY A 50 -46.34 15.78 23.84
N CYS A 51 -46.52 16.37 22.66
CA CYS A 51 -45.69 16.17 21.48
C CYS A 51 -44.29 16.77 21.75
N CYS A 52 -43.49 16.11 22.58
CA CYS A 52 -42.08 16.45 22.74
C CYS A 52 -41.34 15.75 21.62
N ARG A 53 -41.31 16.39 20.44
CA ARG A 53 -40.28 16.13 19.44
C ARG A 53 -38.96 16.13 20.18
N GLU A 54 -38.26 15.01 20.16
CA GLU A 54 -36.85 14.97 20.51
C GLU A 54 -36.17 16.03 19.66
N THR A 55 -35.82 17.15 20.29
CA THR A 55 -34.97 18.16 19.68
C THR A 55 -33.65 17.45 19.44
N PRO A 56 -33.22 17.20 18.18
CA PRO A 56 -31.89 16.66 17.97
C PRO A 56 -30.92 17.62 18.66
N PRO A 57 -29.92 17.10 19.42
CA PRO A 57 -28.96 17.96 20.10
C PRO A 57 -28.41 18.91 19.04
N LEU A 58 -28.46 20.19 19.36
CA LEU A 58 -27.95 21.29 18.54
C LEU A 58 -26.55 20.88 18.08
N GLN A 59 -26.46 20.33 16.86
CA GLN A 59 -25.17 19.93 16.31
C GLN A 59 -24.39 21.22 16.24
N SER A 60 -23.32 21.28 17.04
CA SER A 60 -22.43 22.42 17.12
C SER A 60 -22.16 22.92 15.69
N PRO A 61 -22.24 24.22 15.40
CA PRO A 61 -21.92 24.75 14.07
C PRO A 61 -20.46 24.47 13.67
N TRP A 62 -19.64 23.95 14.59
CA TRP A 62 -18.28 23.45 14.37
C TRP A 62 -18.18 21.95 14.01
N SER A 63 -19.28 21.19 14.03
CA SER A 63 -19.36 19.85 13.41
C SER A 63 -19.57 19.92 11.90
N ALA A 64 -19.46 21.11 11.31
CA ALA A 64 -19.01 21.22 9.94
C ALA A 64 -17.59 20.64 9.88
N VAL A 65 -17.50 19.32 9.67
CA VAL A 65 -16.33 18.65 9.14
C VAL A 65 -15.80 19.57 8.05
N GLN A 66 -14.73 20.28 8.35
CA GLN A 66 -14.14 21.25 7.45
C GLN A 66 -13.98 20.51 6.13
N ARG A 67 -14.49 21.06 5.03
CA ARG A 67 -14.12 20.57 3.71
C ARG A 67 -12.61 20.70 3.64
N ARG A 68 -11.87 19.63 3.91
CA ARG A 68 -10.40 19.59 4.09
C ARG A 68 -9.68 19.65 2.74
N GLY A 69 -10.33 20.22 1.74
CA GLY A 69 -9.84 20.30 0.39
C GLY A 69 -10.00 21.70 -0.20
N VAL A 70 -9.06 22.10 -1.03
CA VAL A 70 -9.10 23.34 -1.80
C VAL A 70 -9.61 23.04 -3.20
N LYS A 71 -10.54 23.87 -3.67
CA LYS A 71 -10.99 23.83 -5.04
C LYS A 71 -9.87 24.35 -5.94
N VAL A 72 -9.26 23.45 -6.71
CA VAL A 72 -8.20 23.76 -7.66
C VAL A 72 -8.67 23.49 -9.08
N ASN A 73 -8.07 24.16 -10.05
CA ASN A 73 -8.35 23.87 -11.46
C ASN A 73 -7.77 22.49 -11.83
N ALA A 74 -8.51 21.70 -12.61
CA ALA A 74 -8.09 20.36 -12.99
C ALA A 74 -6.77 20.33 -13.77
N ILE A 75 -6.45 21.40 -14.54
CA ILE A 75 -5.17 21.53 -15.24
C ILE A 75 -3.98 21.50 -14.27
N GLN A 76 -4.14 21.96 -13.03
CA GLN A 76 -3.03 22.01 -12.07
C GLN A 76 -2.76 20.67 -11.38
N LEU A 77 -3.51 19.61 -11.71
CA LEU A 77 -3.28 18.29 -11.15
C LEU A 77 -1.93 17.70 -11.61
N ARG A 78 -1.28 17.02 -10.67
CA ARG A 78 -0.02 16.28 -10.84
C ARG A 78 -0.19 14.89 -10.26
N ALA A 79 0.65 13.95 -10.69
CA ALA A 79 0.77 12.64 -10.07
C ALA A 79 1.04 12.78 -8.57
N GLY A 80 0.40 11.93 -7.77
CA GLY A 80 0.49 11.96 -6.30
C GLY A 80 -0.52 12.87 -5.59
N ASN A 81 -1.20 13.79 -6.31
CA ASN A 81 -2.29 14.54 -5.69
C ASN A 81 -3.44 13.61 -5.30
N VAL A 82 -4.14 13.95 -4.21
CA VAL A 82 -5.37 13.27 -3.79
C VAL A 82 -6.54 14.22 -4.02
N ILE A 83 -7.58 13.71 -4.68
CA ILE A 83 -8.77 14.48 -5.02
C ILE A 83 -10.02 13.79 -4.49
N GLU A 84 -11.02 14.58 -4.14
CA GLU A 84 -12.35 14.09 -3.79
C GLU A 84 -13.29 14.33 -4.97
N ARG A 85 -14.04 13.29 -5.36
CA ARG A 85 -15.06 13.39 -6.41
C ARG A 85 -16.20 12.43 -6.11
N THR A 86 -17.44 12.91 -6.19
CA THR A 86 -18.64 12.09 -5.96
C THR A 86 -18.62 11.40 -4.58
N GLY A 87 -18.09 12.09 -3.56
CA GLY A 87 -17.96 11.57 -2.19
C GLY A 87 -16.97 10.40 -2.03
N ARG A 88 -16.07 10.20 -3.00
CA ARG A 88 -14.98 9.22 -2.93
C ARG A 88 -13.63 9.89 -3.13
N THR A 89 -12.61 9.29 -2.53
CA THR A 89 -11.24 9.79 -2.54
C THR A 89 -10.40 9.03 -3.55
N PHE A 90 -9.75 9.76 -4.44
CA PHE A 90 -8.93 9.22 -5.51
C PHE A 90 -7.51 9.77 -5.43
N ARG A 91 -6.53 8.90 -5.60
CA ARG A 91 -5.13 9.26 -5.81
C ARG A 91 -4.86 9.39 -7.30
N VAL A 92 -4.25 10.49 -7.72
CA VAL A 92 -3.79 10.67 -9.10
C VAL A 92 -2.54 9.83 -9.32
N VAL A 93 -2.62 8.85 -10.22
CA VAL A 93 -1.48 8.01 -10.62
C VAL A 93 -0.68 8.72 -11.71
N GLU A 94 -1.37 9.18 -12.75
CA GLU A 94 -0.77 9.83 -13.91
C GLU A 94 -1.64 10.99 -14.39
N ALA A 95 -1.01 12.04 -14.91
CA ALA A 95 -1.68 13.23 -15.41
C ALA A 95 -0.98 13.71 -16.69
N GLU A 96 -1.68 13.58 -17.82
CA GLU A 96 -1.20 13.98 -19.15
C GLU A 96 -1.87 15.28 -19.61
N HIS A 97 -1.07 16.32 -19.84
CA HIS A 97 -1.53 17.59 -20.40
C HIS A 97 -1.54 17.53 -21.93
N LYS A 98 -2.71 17.61 -22.55
CA LYS A 98 -2.87 17.63 -24.01
C LYS A 98 -3.32 19.01 -24.47
N GLN A 99 -2.45 19.68 -25.21
CA GLN A 99 -2.74 20.94 -25.89
C GLN A 99 -3.16 20.64 -27.33
N GLN A 100 -4.35 21.08 -27.72
CA GLN A 100 -4.84 20.96 -29.09
C GLN A 100 -4.43 22.21 -29.86
N GLY A 101 -3.86 22.09 -31.07
CA GLY A 101 -3.30 23.25 -31.79
C GLY A 101 -4.29 24.41 -32.00
N ARG A 102 -5.56 24.09 -32.28
CA ARG A 102 -6.67 25.06 -32.40
C ARG A 102 -7.83 24.66 -31.48
N GLY A 103 -7.56 24.55 -30.17
CA GLY A 103 -8.57 24.22 -29.17
C GLY A 103 -8.08 24.46 -27.73
N GLY A 104 -9.00 24.35 -26.77
CA GLY A 104 -8.66 24.46 -25.34
C GLY A 104 -7.71 23.34 -24.90
N ALA A 105 -6.96 23.61 -23.84
CA ALA A 105 -6.17 22.57 -23.16
C ALA A 105 -7.11 21.57 -22.49
N SER A 106 -6.73 20.30 -22.50
CA SER A 106 -7.42 19.28 -21.72
C SER A 106 -6.38 18.42 -21.01
N ILE A 107 -6.72 17.95 -19.83
CA ILE A 107 -5.88 17.05 -19.05
C ILE A 107 -6.56 15.69 -18.99
N GLN A 108 -5.81 14.65 -19.29
CA GLN A 108 -6.24 13.27 -19.10
C GLN A 108 -5.58 12.75 -17.84
N VAL A 109 -6.37 12.22 -16.92
CA VAL A 109 -5.91 11.83 -15.58
C VAL A 109 -6.31 10.39 -15.32
N GLU A 110 -5.32 9.57 -14.94
CA GLU A 110 -5.55 8.25 -14.38
C GLU A 110 -5.63 8.37 -12.86
N LEU A 111 -6.79 8.00 -12.33
CA LEU A 111 -7.12 8.02 -10.91
C LEU A 111 -7.15 6.59 -10.38
N ARG A 112 -6.73 6.40 -9.13
CA ARG A 112 -6.90 5.17 -8.37
C ARG A 112 -7.74 5.46 -7.13
N ASP A 113 -8.84 4.73 -6.99
CA ASP A 113 -9.69 4.79 -5.79
C ASP A 113 -8.87 4.31 -4.58
N VAL A 114 -8.90 5.07 -3.48
CA VAL A 114 -8.20 4.71 -2.25
C VAL A 114 -8.86 3.51 -1.56
N ASP A 115 -10.18 3.43 -1.58
CA ASP A 115 -10.93 2.39 -0.85
C ASP A 115 -11.00 1.08 -1.65
N THR A 116 -11.33 1.17 -2.95
CA THR A 116 -11.48 -0.03 -3.80
C THR A 116 -10.24 -0.37 -4.62
N GLY A 117 -9.25 0.53 -4.74
CA GLY A 117 -8.07 0.32 -5.58
C GLY A 117 -8.35 0.37 -7.10
N ASN A 118 -9.59 0.61 -7.51
CA ASN A 118 -10.02 0.65 -8.91
C ASN A 118 -9.39 1.82 -9.66
N LYS A 119 -8.99 1.57 -10.90
CA LYS A 119 -8.45 2.60 -11.80
C LYS A 119 -9.57 3.23 -12.63
N LEU A 120 -9.58 4.56 -12.71
CA LEU A 120 -10.52 5.35 -13.51
C LEU A 120 -9.74 6.32 -14.39
N ASN A 121 -10.07 6.39 -15.68
CA ASN A 121 -9.46 7.35 -16.60
C ASN A 121 -10.48 8.44 -16.92
N LEU A 122 -10.15 9.69 -16.58
CA LEU A 122 -11.04 10.84 -16.75
C LEU A 122 -10.34 11.94 -17.54
N ARG A 123 -11.11 12.65 -18.36
CA ARG A 123 -10.65 13.82 -19.10
C ARG A 123 -11.32 15.05 -18.52
N PHE A 124 -10.52 16.04 -18.14
CA PHE A 124 -11.00 17.32 -17.64
C PHE A 124 -10.70 18.43 -18.66
N GLY A 125 -11.64 19.37 -18.79
CA GLY A 125 -11.46 20.59 -19.57
C GLY A 125 -10.69 21.67 -18.78
N SER A 126 -10.30 22.76 -19.47
CA SER A 126 -9.54 23.84 -18.83
C SER A 126 -10.26 24.56 -17.69
N GLU A 127 -11.58 24.60 -17.72
CA GLU A 127 -12.40 25.37 -16.76
C GLU A 127 -12.94 24.46 -15.64
N GLU A 128 -12.75 23.14 -15.76
CA GLU A 128 -13.23 22.21 -14.76
C GLU A 128 -12.38 22.31 -13.50
N SER A 129 -13.05 22.32 -12.35
CA SER A 129 -12.42 22.45 -11.05
C SER A 129 -12.70 21.20 -10.23
N VAL A 130 -11.70 20.81 -9.44
CA VAL A 130 -11.69 19.60 -8.64
C VAL A 130 -11.36 19.95 -7.20
N GLU A 131 -11.91 19.19 -6.26
CA GLU A 131 -11.62 19.35 -4.84
C GLU A 131 -10.34 18.56 -4.54
N LYS A 132 -9.21 19.27 -4.36
CA LYS A 132 -7.94 18.67 -3.96
C LYS A 132 -7.91 18.58 -2.45
N VAL A 133 -7.68 17.39 -1.95
CA VAL A 133 -7.60 17.07 -0.53
C VAL A 133 -6.18 17.27 -0.02
N PHE A 134 -6.02 17.80 1.19
CA PHE A 134 -4.72 17.85 1.87
C PHE A 134 -4.38 16.49 2.47
N VAL A 135 -3.17 16.04 2.18
CA VAL A 135 -2.59 14.81 2.73
C VAL A 135 -1.51 15.23 3.71
N GLU A 136 -1.52 14.63 4.89
CA GLU A 136 -0.52 14.89 5.91
C GLU A 136 0.67 13.97 5.68
N GLU A 137 1.87 14.54 5.54
CA GLU A 137 3.10 13.76 5.45
C GLU A 137 3.80 13.80 6.81
N LYS A 138 3.96 12.63 7.42
CA LYS A 138 4.57 12.47 8.74
C LYS A 138 5.69 11.44 8.69
N SER A 139 6.71 11.64 9.51
CA SER A 139 7.81 10.69 9.68
C SER A 139 7.52 9.71 10.79
N PHE A 140 7.79 8.44 10.54
CA PHE A 140 7.65 7.34 11.48
C PHE A 140 8.96 6.56 11.54
N THR A 141 9.15 5.79 12.60
CA THR A 141 10.23 4.81 12.73
C THR A 141 9.63 3.42 12.66
N CYS A 142 10.21 2.55 11.84
CA CYS A 142 9.83 1.15 11.78
C CYS A 142 10.32 0.41 13.02
N LEU A 143 9.43 -0.27 13.73
CA LEU A 143 9.79 -1.12 14.86
C LEU A 143 10.18 -2.50 14.34
N TYR A 144 9.22 -3.20 13.74
CA TYR A 144 9.38 -4.52 13.15
C TYR A 144 8.30 -4.74 12.10
N ALA A 145 8.47 -5.77 11.28
CA ALA A 145 7.44 -6.26 10.36
C ALA A 145 7.06 -7.69 10.74
N GLU A 146 5.76 -7.98 10.81
CA GLU A 146 5.22 -9.30 11.09
C GLU A 146 4.24 -9.70 9.98
N GLY A 147 4.50 -10.84 9.35
CA GLY A 147 3.72 -11.31 8.20
C GLY A 147 3.64 -10.24 7.11
N ASP A 148 2.42 -9.76 6.83
CA ASP A 148 2.15 -8.78 5.79
C ASP A 148 1.96 -7.34 6.34
N THR A 149 2.30 -7.09 7.61
CA THR A 149 2.09 -5.79 8.27
C THR A 149 3.39 -5.24 8.88
N ALA A 150 3.63 -3.94 8.69
CA ALA A 150 4.70 -3.20 9.35
C ALA A 150 4.15 -2.39 10.53
N PHE A 151 4.81 -2.48 11.67
CA PHE A 151 4.50 -1.71 12.87
C PHE A 151 5.41 -0.50 12.94
N LEU A 152 4.81 0.69 12.92
CA LEU A 152 5.50 1.96 12.86
C LEU A 152 5.15 2.80 14.09
N ILE A 153 6.09 3.63 14.54
CA ILE A 153 5.87 4.56 15.66
C ILE A 153 6.18 6.00 15.25
N GLU A 154 5.29 6.93 15.60
CA GLU A 154 5.56 8.37 15.41
C GLU A 154 6.53 8.86 16.51
N PRO A 155 7.66 9.51 16.18
CA PRO A 155 8.67 9.87 17.17
C PRO A 155 8.24 10.97 18.14
N ASN A 156 7.20 11.76 17.81
CA ASN A 156 6.74 12.89 18.61
C ASN A 156 5.59 12.52 19.56
N THR A 157 4.61 11.77 19.05
CA THR A 157 3.39 11.40 19.78
C THR A 157 3.51 10.00 20.40
N PHE A 158 4.49 9.20 19.97
CA PHE A 158 4.64 7.77 20.32
C PHE A 158 3.41 6.93 19.98
N GLU A 159 2.59 7.41 19.03
CA GLU A 159 1.46 6.66 18.49
C GLU A 159 1.98 5.55 17.57
N GLN A 160 1.45 4.34 17.77
CA GLN A 160 1.75 3.19 16.93
C GLN A 160 0.71 3.09 15.82
N VAL A 161 1.19 2.81 14.60
CA VAL A 161 0.36 2.64 13.42
C VAL A 161 0.74 1.33 12.74
N GLU A 162 -0.28 0.54 12.45
CA GLU A 162 -0.17 -0.69 11.67
C GLU A 162 -0.37 -0.36 10.19
N VAL A 163 0.62 -0.68 9.36
CA VAL A 163 0.58 -0.38 7.93
C VAL A 163 0.84 -1.66 7.13
N PRO A 164 -0.07 -2.08 6.24
CA PRO A 164 0.16 -3.25 5.39
C PRO A 164 1.34 -3.02 4.44
N LEU A 165 2.16 -4.06 4.24
CA LEU A 165 3.36 -4.01 3.39
C LEU A 165 3.04 -3.69 1.92
N ASP A 166 1.84 -4.01 1.47
CA ASP A 166 1.34 -3.67 0.12
C ASP A 166 1.43 -2.17 -0.19
N ILE A 167 1.30 -1.31 0.83
CA ILE A 167 1.37 0.16 0.67
C ILE A 167 2.81 0.61 0.37
N PHE A 168 3.81 -0.13 0.85
CA PHE A 168 5.23 0.11 0.54
C PHE A 168 5.63 -0.42 -0.84
N GLY A 169 4.86 -1.37 -1.39
CA GLY A 169 5.12 -1.97 -2.70
C GLY A 169 6.47 -2.68 -2.76
N LYS A 170 7.23 -2.47 -3.84
CA LYS A 170 8.54 -3.11 -4.04
C LYS A 170 9.56 -2.73 -2.96
N ALA A 171 9.44 -1.53 -2.40
CA ALA A 171 10.38 -1.04 -1.40
C ALA A 171 10.25 -1.76 -0.04
N ALA A 172 9.17 -2.52 0.17
CA ALA A 172 8.94 -3.30 1.39
C ALA A 172 10.12 -4.22 1.74
N VAL A 173 10.81 -4.78 0.74
CA VAL A 173 11.95 -5.69 0.94
C VAL A 173 13.16 -4.99 1.59
N TYR A 174 13.23 -3.66 1.51
CA TYR A 174 14.30 -2.87 2.13
C TYR A 174 13.95 -2.36 3.53
N LEU A 175 12.77 -2.71 4.05
CA LEU A 175 12.36 -2.29 5.38
C LEU A 175 13.26 -2.96 6.43
N LYS A 176 13.87 -2.12 7.28
CA LYS A 176 14.70 -2.55 8.42
C LYS A 176 14.14 -1.97 9.70
N GLU A 177 14.41 -2.67 10.80
CA GLU A 177 14.13 -2.16 12.15
C GLU A 177 14.87 -0.84 12.38
N GLU A 178 14.28 0.03 13.20
CA GLU A 178 14.79 1.36 13.54
C GLU A 178 14.95 2.32 12.35
N MET A 179 14.44 1.96 11.16
CA MET A 179 14.51 2.81 9.98
C MET A 179 13.43 3.89 9.99
N LYS A 180 13.80 5.12 9.61
CA LYS A 180 12.84 6.21 9.41
C LYS A 180 12.12 6.07 8.08
N VAL A 181 10.80 6.10 8.09
CA VAL A 181 9.92 6.06 6.91
C VAL A 181 9.00 7.27 6.89
N GLN A 182 8.55 7.68 5.72
CA GLN A 182 7.57 8.75 5.54
C GLN A 182 6.22 8.15 5.16
N LEU A 183 5.18 8.49 5.92
CA LEU A 183 3.81 8.09 5.63
C LEU A 183 2.99 9.30 5.18
N GLN A 184 2.21 9.09 4.13
CA GLN A 184 1.17 9.99 3.68
C GLN A 184 -0.17 9.53 4.26
N LEU A 185 -0.70 10.29 5.21
CA LEU A 185 -1.92 9.99 5.94
C LEU A 185 -3.08 10.85 5.45
N TYR A 186 -4.24 10.22 5.33
CA TYR A 186 -5.50 10.90 5.08
C TYR A 186 -6.58 10.33 6.01
N ASP A 187 -7.12 11.19 6.88
CA ASP A 187 -8.14 10.82 7.88
C ASP A 187 -7.75 9.59 8.73
N GLY A 188 -6.47 9.54 9.13
CA GLY A 188 -5.89 8.43 9.90
C GLY A 188 -5.53 7.18 9.07
N ARG A 189 -5.82 7.15 7.76
CA ARG A 189 -5.49 6.03 6.87
C ARG A 189 -4.20 6.31 6.10
N ALA A 190 -3.30 5.32 6.04
CA ALA A 190 -2.09 5.40 5.22
C ALA A 190 -2.43 5.23 3.73
N LEU A 191 -2.06 6.20 2.90
CA LEU A 191 -2.25 6.18 1.44
C LEU A 191 -1.01 5.72 0.69
N SER A 192 0.16 6.11 1.19
CA SER A 192 1.45 5.80 0.61
C SER A 192 2.48 5.80 1.72
N ALA A 193 3.40 4.86 1.63
CA ALA A 193 4.59 4.83 2.47
C ALA A 193 5.82 5.00 1.57
N SER A 194 6.76 5.81 2.02
CA SER A 194 8.01 6.07 1.33
C SER A 194 9.17 5.74 2.25
N ILE A 195 10.12 5.00 1.69
CA ILE A 195 11.34 4.57 2.36
C ILE A 195 12.48 5.48 1.90
N PRO A 196 13.54 5.71 2.71
CA PRO A 196 14.70 6.46 2.27
C PRO A 196 15.27 5.91 0.95
N LYS A 197 15.63 6.83 0.04
CA LYS A 197 16.18 6.46 -1.28
C LYS A 197 17.46 5.64 -1.17
N HIS A 198 18.25 5.85 -0.12
CA HIS A 198 19.52 5.19 0.09
C HIS A 198 19.49 4.37 1.37
N ILE A 199 19.75 3.07 1.23
CA ILE A 199 19.80 2.14 2.35
C ILE A 199 21.11 1.37 2.32
N THR A 200 21.68 1.15 3.51
CA THR A 200 22.85 0.29 3.68
C THR A 200 22.41 -1.16 3.86
N CYS A 201 22.85 -2.04 2.98
CA CYS A 201 22.65 -3.49 3.06
C CYS A 201 23.99 -4.21 3.11
N THR A 202 23.98 -5.40 3.72
CA THR A 202 25.16 -6.25 3.78
C THR A 202 25.07 -7.31 2.69
N VAL A 203 26.19 -7.54 2.00
CA VAL A 203 26.29 -8.60 0.99
C VAL A 203 26.49 -9.95 1.68
N VAL A 204 25.58 -10.90 1.50
CA VAL A 204 25.66 -12.24 2.12
C VAL A 204 26.46 -13.17 1.23
N GLU A 205 26.13 -13.22 -0.06
CA GLU A 205 26.78 -14.12 -1.02
C GLU A 205 27.05 -13.40 -2.34
N THR A 206 28.19 -13.71 -2.96
CA THR A 206 28.52 -13.21 -4.29
C THR A 206 29.13 -14.31 -5.15
N GLN A 207 29.00 -14.17 -6.46
CA GLN A 207 29.71 -15.03 -7.40
C GLN A 207 31.22 -14.69 -7.41
N ASP A 208 32.05 -15.72 -7.52
CA ASP A 208 33.52 -15.59 -7.61
C ASP A 208 33.90 -14.83 -8.89
N PRO A 209 34.73 -13.77 -8.83
CA PRO A 209 35.21 -13.08 -10.02
C PRO A 209 35.95 -14.04 -10.97
N MET A 210 35.46 -14.13 -12.21
CA MET A 210 36.16 -14.84 -13.28
C MET A 210 37.48 -14.12 -13.60
N LYS A 211 38.60 -14.71 -13.17
CA LYS A 211 39.96 -14.18 -13.34
C LYS A 211 40.34 -14.16 -14.82
N GLY A 212 40.11 -13.03 -15.48
CA GLY A 212 40.48 -12.82 -16.89
C GLY A 212 40.75 -11.34 -17.17
N LEU A 213 41.92 -11.06 -17.72
CA LEU A 213 42.47 -9.72 -18.05
C LEU A 213 41.52 -8.90 -18.93
N THR A 214 40.61 -8.15 -18.34
CA THR A 214 39.75 -7.23 -19.10
C THR A 214 39.55 -5.95 -18.32
N SER A 215 39.96 -4.86 -18.97
CA SER A 215 39.93 -3.48 -18.46
C SER A 215 38.51 -2.89 -18.32
N ALA A 216 37.48 -3.59 -18.80
CA ALA A 216 36.09 -3.11 -18.70
C ALA A 216 35.51 -3.37 -17.29
N PRO A 217 34.70 -2.44 -16.75
CA PRO A 217 33.99 -2.65 -15.49
C PRO A 217 33.04 -3.83 -15.63
N ARG A 218 33.21 -4.85 -14.77
CA ARG A 218 32.37 -6.05 -14.75
C ARG A 218 31.43 -6.00 -13.55
N TYR A 219 30.17 -6.35 -13.78
CA TYR A 219 29.16 -6.50 -12.74
C TYR A 219 28.91 -7.98 -12.48
N LYS A 220 28.71 -8.33 -11.20
CA LYS A 220 28.31 -9.65 -10.74
C LYS A 220 26.99 -9.56 -9.98
N ARG A 221 26.26 -10.67 -9.92
CA ARG A 221 25.06 -10.76 -9.07
C ARG A 221 25.48 -11.05 -7.63
N ALA A 222 24.87 -10.33 -6.70
CA ALA A 222 25.07 -10.50 -5.27
C ALA A 222 23.73 -10.62 -4.55
N LEU A 223 23.69 -11.50 -3.55
CA LEU A 223 22.55 -11.68 -2.66
C LEU A 223 22.78 -10.88 -1.39
N LEU A 224 21.77 -10.11 -1.00
CA LEU A 224 21.80 -9.21 0.14
C LEU A 224 21.16 -9.84 1.39
N ASP A 225 21.36 -9.20 2.53
CA ASP A 225 20.78 -9.56 3.83
C ASP A 225 19.26 -9.69 3.82
N ASN A 226 18.58 -8.88 3.00
CA ASN A 226 17.13 -8.91 2.82
C ASN A 226 16.63 -9.93 1.77
N GLY A 227 17.53 -10.71 1.17
CA GLY A 227 17.20 -11.71 0.13
C GLY A 227 17.05 -11.14 -1.29
N SER A 228 17.15 -9.81 -1.47
CA SER A 228 17.19 -9.20 -2.79
C SER A 228 18.48 -9.53 -3.53
N THR A 229 18.37 -9.78 -4.84
CA THR A 229 19.54 -9.99 -5.71
C THR A 229 19.77 -8.75 -6.57
N ILE A 230 20.94 -8.14 -6.43
CA ILE A 230 21.31 -6.92 -7.17
C ILE A 230 22.60 -7.10 -7.98
N GLN A 231 22.86 -6.20 -8.93
CA GLN A 231 24.11 -6.16 -9.68
C GLN A 231 25.11 -5.25 -8.96
N VAL A 232 26.26 -5.82 -8.60
CA VAL A 232 27.32 -5.12 -7.88
C VAL A 232 28.63 -5.20 -8.66
N PRO A 233 29.53 -4.19 -8.54
CA PRO A 233 30.86 -4.26 -9.12
C PRO A 233 31.65 -5.52 -8.68
N SER A 234 32.49 -6.04 -9.57
CA SER A 234 33.21 -7.31 -9.35
C SER A 234 34.21 -7.31 -8.19
N TYR A 235 34.66 -6.14 -7.71
CA TYR A 235 35.64 -6.01 -6.63
C TYR A 235 35.04 -6.16 -5.21
N LEU A 236 33.71 -6.19 -5.08
CA LEU A 236 33.05 -6.33 -3.78
C LEU A 236 33.03 -7.79 -3.35
N GLU A 237 33.32 -8.08 -2.09
CA GLU A 237 33.29 -9.43 -1.53
C GLU A 237 32.08 -9.64 -0.60
N ALA A 238 31.86 -10.88 -0.17
CA ALA A 238 30.83 -11.19 0.83
C ALA A 238 31.22 -10.57 2.19
N GLY A 239 30.22 -10.09 2.94
CA GLY A 239 30.40 -9.41 4.22
C GLY A 239 30.58 -7.89 4.12
N GLU A 240 30.73 -7.33 2.91
CA GLU A 240 30.85 -5.88 2.74
C GLU A 240 29.49 -5.17 2.84
N LYS A 241 29.49 -3.96 3.44
CA LYS A 241 28.34 -3.07 3.49
C LYS A 241 28.31 -2.16 2.28
N ILE A 242 27.16 -2.08 1.63
CA ILE A 242 26.95 -1.29 0.42
C ILE A 242 25.70 -0.44 0.55
N VAL A 243 25.72 0.71 -0.11
CA VAL A 243 24.56 1.61 -0.21
C VAL A 243 23.87 1.39 -1.54
N ILE A 244 22.56 1.14 -1.47
CA ILE A 244 21.70 0.80 -2.62
C ILE A 244 20.64 1.89 -2.79
N ASN A 245 20.26 2.15 -4.04
CA ASN A 245 19.08 2.94 -4.36
C ASN A 245 17.82 2.05 -4.36
N THR A 246 16.82 2.38 -3.54
CA THR A 246 15.59 1.60 -3.37
C THR A 246 14.60 1.72 -4.54
N GLU A 247 14.75 2.73 -5.40
CA GLU A 247 13.88 2.93 -6.58
C GLU A 247 14.25 2.01 -7.75
N ASP A 248 15.56 1.84 -7.99
CA ASP A 248 16.12 1.15 -9.17
C ASP A 248 16.86 -0.15 -8.83
N ASP A 249 16.95 -0.51 -7.54
CA ASP A 249 17.76 -1.63 -7.03
C ASP A 249 19.25 -1.55 -7.46
N SER A 250 19.76 -0.33 -7.61
CA SER A 250 21.10 -0.07 -8.15
C SER A 250 22.13 0.19 -7.04
N PHE A 251 23.34 -0.32 -7.25
CA PHE A 251 24.48 -0.04 -6.38
C PHE A 251 24.92 1.43 -6.51
N VAL A 252 25.07 2.13 -5.39
CA VAL A 252 25.51 3.53 -5.36
C VAL A 252 26.97 3.64 -4.94
N LYS A 253 27.31 3.12 -3.75
CA LYS A 253 28.65 3.21 -3.16
C LYS A 253 28.89 2.12 -2.14
N ARG A 254 30.16 1.83 -1.87
CA ARG A 254 30.58 1.03 -0.72
C ARG A 254 30.54 1.88 0.54
N ASP A 255 30.05 1.31 1.64
CA ASP A 255 30.05 1.97 2.95
C ASP A 255 31.36 1.65 3.68
N ASN A 256 32.26 2.63 3.74
CA ASN A 256 33.53 2.52 4.47
C ASN A 256 33.32 3.02 5.90
N LYS A 257 32.60 2.25 6.71
CA LYS A 257 32.35 2.59 8.11
C LYS A 257 32.90 1.52 9.04
#